data_AF-A0A913ZX60-F1
#
_entry.id   AF-A0A913ZX60-F1
#
_cell.length_a   1.000
_cell.length_b   1.000
_cell.length_c   1.000
_cell.angle_alpha   90.00
_cell.angle_beta   90.00
_cell.angle_gamma   90.00
#
_symmetry.space_group_name_H-M   'P 1'
#
loop_
_entity.id
_entity.type
_entity.pdbx_description
1 polymer ?
#
loop_
_entity_poly.entity_id
_entity_poly.type
_entity_poly.pdbx_seq_one_letter_code
_entity_poly.pdbx_strand_id
1 'polypeptide(L)'
;MATGLLGSAMSDGLRSRAANPSDETPLLEEEEQTAFTDDEDVGEDPSLPFGGKVYLARRKKPDTWFVVFLEILAVCFVFCFIYYSYYHFDNLHFHVTHFYAQFGTPHAMHMTGQRYLFGKGVDRNMDQAMRWFKYAADKGHPHAAHNLAVGHLQGYKTALSDREEARGLLRYAAENGVDEAINALSKMCPNGEC
;
A
#
# COMPACT_ATOMS: atom_id res chain seq x y z
N MET A 1 -35.02 -59.79 -22.21
CA MET A 1 -35.04 -60.97 -21.31
C MET A 1 -34.75 -60.43 -19.92
N ALA A 2 -35.75 -60.21 -19.06
CA ALA A 2 -36.44 -61.23 -18.25
C ALA A 2 -35.38 -61.99 -17.42
N THR A 3 -35.33 -62.05 -16.08
CA THR A 3 -36.27 -62.00 -14.94
C THR A 3 -35.34 -62.06 -13.71
N GLY A 4 -35.54 -61.42 -12.55
CA GLY A 4 -36.72 -61.47 -11.69
C GLY A 4 -36.63 -62.62 -10.66
N LEU A 5 -36.43 -62.25 -9.38
CA LEU A 5 -37.04 -62.87 -8.17
C LEU A 5 -36.43 -64.23 -7.68
N LEU A 6 -36.28 -64.60 -6.39
CA LEU A 6 -37.06 -64.36 -5.16
C LEU A 6 -36.35 -64.94 -3.89
N GLY A 7 -36.69 -64.43 -2.70
CA GLY A 7 -36.65 -65.12 -1.38
C GLY A 7 -35.72 -64.48 -0.33
N SER A 8 -36.13 -63.60 0.61
CA SER A 8 -37.14 -63.69 1.72
C SER A 8 -36.77 -64.74 2.78
N ALA A 9 -36.83 -64.58 4.11
CA ALA A 9 -37.04 -63.50 5.09
C ALA A 9 -36.88 -64.12 6.50
N MET A 10 -36.50 -63.34 7.52
CA MET A 10 -36.87 -63.52 8.95
C MET A 10 -36.32 -62.30 9.74
N SER A 11 -37.15 -61.30 10.05
CA SER A 11 -37.98 -61.13 11.28
C SER A 11 -37.14 -60.69 12.48
N ASP A 12 -37.47 -59.74 13.35
CA ASP A 12 -38.44 -58.63 13.50
C ASP A 12 -37.96 -57.89 14.78
N GLY A 13 -38.24 -56.59 14.96
CA GLY A 13 -38.12 -56.00 16.30
C GLY A 13 -37.86 -54.49 16.43
N LEU A 14 -38.73 -53.67 15.85
CA LEU A 14 -39.32 -52.44 16.42
C LEU A 14 -38.49 -51.39 17.22
N ARG A 15 -38.55 -50.14 16.67
CA ARG A 15 -38.83 -48.82 17.31
C ARG A 15 -37.95 -48.33 18.50
N SER A 16 -37.57 -47.07 18.65
CA SER A 16 -38.08 -45.79 18.13
C SER A 16 -37.16 -44.61 18.51
N ARG A 17 -37.07 -43.57 17.64
CA ARG A 17 -37.14 -42.10 17.90
C ARG A 17 -36.24 -41.53 19.03
N ALA A 18 -35.45 -40.47 18.87
CA ALA A 18 -35.67 -39.22 18.14
C ALA A 18 -34.35 -38.46 17.94
N ALA A 19 -34.31 -37.62 16.91
CA ALA A 19 -33.30 -36.60 16.68
C ALA A 19 -33.29 -35.54 17.79
N ASN A 20 -32.16 -34.85 17.99
CA ASN A 20 -32.24 -33.44 18.36
C ASN A 20 -31.14 -32.60 17.67
N PRO A 21 -31.51 -31.51 16.96
CA PRO A 21 -30.60 -30.60 16.28
C PRO A 21 -30.36 -29.29 17.06
N SER A 22 -29.34 -28.56 16.58
CA SER A 22 -29.12 -27.10 16.63
C SER A 22 -28.98 -26.36 17.97
N ASP A 23 -27.82 -25.71 18.10
CA ASP A 23 -27.61 -24.31 18.53
C ASP A 23 -28.66 -23.64 19.41
N GLU A 24 -28.23 -23.17 20.58
CA GLU A 24 -28.46 -21.80 21.06
C GLU A 24 -27.60 -21.54 22.32
N THR A 25 -26.76 -20.49 22.26
CA THR A 25 -26.02 -19.92 23.39
C THR A 25 -26.97 -19.33 24.45
N PRO A 26 -26.59 -19.37 25.75
CA PRO A 26 -26.37 -18.12 26.48
C PRO A 26 -25.12 -18.21 27.38
N LEU A 27 -24.16 -17.28 27.28
CA LEU A 27 -24.03 -16.10 28.14
C LEU A 27 -24.28 -16.33 29.65
N LEU A 28 -23.18 -16.13 30.39
CA LEU A 28 -23.07 -15.77 31.81
C LEU A 28 -23.35 -16.90 32.80
N GLU A 29 -22.28 -17.50 33.31
CA GLU A 29 -22.19 -17.74 34.75
C GLU A 29 -20.71 -17.72 35.18
N GLU A 30 -20.47 -16.96 36.23
CA GLU A 30 -19.18 -16.77 36.88
C GLU A 30 -18.74 -18.11 37.49
N GLU A 31 -17.83 -18.87 36.85
CA GLU A 31 -17.23 -20.02 37.53
C GLU A 31 -16.09 -19.58 38.45
N GLU A 32 -16.56 -19.17 39.62
CA GLU A 32 -16.05 -19.40 40.95
C GLU A 32 -14.81 -20.30 41.05
N GLN A 33 -13.86 -19.82 41.86
CA GLN A 33 -12.69 -20.54 42.33
C GLN A 33 -13.07 -21.92 42.89
N THR A 34 -13.03 -22.95 42.07
CA THR A 34 -12.78 -24.29 42.57
C THR A 34 -11.28 -24.51 42.48
N ALA A 35 -10.61 -24.33 43.61
CA ALA A 35 -9.56 -25.27 43.92
C ALA A 35 -10.18 -26.65 43.69
N PHE A 36 -9.61 -27.43 42.79
CA PHE A 36 -9.95 -28.84 42.66
C PHE A 36 -9.48 -29.50 43.96
N THR A 37 -10.31 -29.37 45.00
CA THR A 37 -10.36 -30.28 46.13
C THR A 37 -11.09 -31.48 45.58
N ASP A 38 -10.32 -32.41 45.01
CA ASP A 38 -10.73 -33.81 45.06
C ASP A 38 -10.89 -34.15 46.54
N ASP A 39 -12.11 -33.98 47.05
CA ASP A 39 -12.58 -34.66 48.25
C ASP A 39 -13.03 -36.09 47.86
N GLU A 40 -12.26 -36.75 46.98
CA GLU A 40 -12.17 -38.20 46.95
C GLU A 40 -10.87 -38.55 47.66
N ASP A 41 -10.98 -39.28 48.76
CA ASP A 41 -9.87 -39.86 49.53
C ASP A 41 -9.14 -40.90 48.64
N VAL A 42 -8.40 -40.41 47.65
CA VAL A 42 -7.51 -41.20 46.81
C VAL A 42 -6.34 -41.55 47.72
N GLY A 43 -6.40 -42.76 48.29
CA GLY A 43 -5.39 -43.31 49.17
C GLY A 43 -3.99 -42.99 48.65
N GLU A 44 -3.23 -42.27 49.46
CA GLU A 44 -1.86 -41.84 49.15
C GLU A 44 -1.01 -43.06 48.82
N ASP A 45 -0.70 -43.29 47.54
CA ASP A 45 0.21 -44.35 47.10
C ASP A 45 1.61 -44.08 47.70
N PRO A 46 2.11 -44.90 48.65
CA PRO A 46 3.36 -44.62 49.37
C PRO A 46 4.62 -44.70 48.49
N SER A 47 4.46 -45.12 47.23
CA SER A 47 5.54 -45.33 46.26
C SER A 47 5.88 -44.08 45.45
N LEU A 48 5.06 -43.03 45.52
CA LEU A 48 5.31 -41.78 44.81
C LEU A 48 6.17 -40.84 45.67
N PRO A 49 7.40 -40.49 45.24
CA PRO A 49 8.29 -39.63 46.03
C PRO A 49 7.83 -38.16 46.15
N PHE A 50 6.66 -37.80 45.59
CA PHE A 50 6.14 -36.44 45.52
C PHE A 50 4.67 -36.32 45.94
N GLY A 51 4.22 -37.09 46.94
CA GLY A 51 2.83 -37.06 47.48
C GLY A 51 2.46 -35.81 48.30
N GLY A 52 3.10 -34.66 48.08
CA GLY A 52 2.78 -33.40 48.77
C GLY A 52 2.18 -32.39 47.81
N LYS A 53 1.26 -31.54 48.28
CA LYS A 53 0.66 -30.44 47.52
C LYS A 53 1.74 -29.65 46.75
N VAL A 54 1.79 -29.82 45.42
CA VAL A 54 2.76 -29.12 44.57
C VAL A 54 2.27 -27.70 44.33
N TYR A 55 2.87 -26.73 45.01
CA TYR A 55 2.58 -25.31 44.78
C TYR A 55 3.21 -24.87 43.45
N LEU A 56 2.41 -24.83 42.38
CA LEU A 56 2.83 -24.15 41.15
C LEU A 56 2.98 -22.66 41.45
N ALA A 57 4.16 -22.10 41.21
CA ALA A 57 4.38 -20.66 41.29
C ALA A 57 3.44 -19.97 40.30
N ARG A 58 2.36 -19.37 40.81
CA ARG A 58 1.45 -18.54 40.00
C ARG A 58 2.27 -17.35 39.51
N ARG A 59 2.75 -17.39 38.26
CA ARG A 59 3.40 -16.24 37.64
C ARG A 59 2.39 -15.10 37.64
N LYS A 60 2.72 -14.01 38.33
CA LYS A 60 1.93 -12.77 38.30
C LYS A 60 1.81 -12.36 36.83
N LYS A 61 0.59 -12.36 36.28
CA LYS A 61 0.37 -11.86 34.92
C LYS A 61 0.86 -10.40 34.91
N PRO A 62 1.69 -9.98 33.94
CA PRO A 62 2.15 -8.59 33.89
C PRO A 62 0.94 -7.66 33.91
N ASP A 63 1.05 -6.52 34.59
CA ASP A 63 -0.06 -5.59 34.77
C ASP A 63 -0.61 -5.20 33.39
N THR A 64 -1.82 -5.68 33.06
CA THR A 64 -2.39 -5.69 31.71
C THR A 64 -2.57 -4.29 31.14
N TRP A 65 -2.82 -3.30 32.00
CA TRP A 65 -3.00 -1.92 31.56
C TRP A 65 -1.74 -1.32 30.91
N PHE A 66 -0.54 -1.63 31.41
CA PHE A 66 0.71 -1.12 30.81
C PHE A 66 0.99 -1.76 29.44
N VAL A 67 0.73 -3.07 29.31
CA VAL A 67 0.89 -3.78 28.03
C VAL A 67 -0.09 -3.23 26.99
N VAL A 68 -1.36 -3.07 27.35
CA VAL A 68 -2.39 -2.49 26.46
C VAL A 68 -2.05 -1.05 26.08
N PHE A 69 -1.52 -0.26 27.01
CA PHE A 69 -1.07 1.10 26.71
C PHE A 69 0.07 1.12 25.67
N LEU A 70 1.06 0.24 25.83
CA LEU A 70 2.15 0.11 24.85
C LEU A 70 1.66 -0.38 23.49
N GLU A 71 0.70 -1.30 23.46
CA GLU A 71 0.06 -1.76 22.22
C GLU A 71 -0.67 -0.63 21.50
N ILE A 72 -1.48 0.16 22.23
CA ILE A 72 -2.17 1.32 21.66
C ILE A 72 -1.17 2.35 21.12
N LEU A 73 -0.10 2.64 21.86
CA LEU A 73 0.94 3.56 21.43
C LEU A 73 1.62 3.07 20.15
N ALA A 74 1.94 1.77 20.07
CA ALA A 74 2.53 1.18 18.87
C ALA A 74 1.59 1.32 17.66
N VAL A 75 0.30 1.06 17.83
CA VAL A 75 -0.71 1.23 16.79
C VAL A 75 -0.81 2.70 16.37
N CYS A 76 -0.89 3.63 17.32
CA CYS A 76 -0.89 5.07 17.05
C CYS A 76 0.37 5.50 16.28
N PHE A 77 1.55 5.00 16.65
CA PHE A 77 2.80 5.30 15.96
C PHE A 77 2.77 4.82 14.50
N VAL A 78 2.26 3.62 14.24
CA VAL A 78 2.11 3.11 12.87
C VAL A 78 1.16 3.99 12.07
N PHE A 79 0.02 4.41 12.63
CA PHE A 79 -0.90 5.33 11.96
C PHE A 79 -0.28 6.71 11.72
N CYS A 80 0.46 7.26 12.68
CA CYS A 80 1.19 8.52 12.52
C CYS A 80 2.29 8.40 11.46
N PHE A 81 3.00 7.27 11.41
CA PHE A 81 4.02 7.02 10.40
C PHE A 81 3.40 6.87 9.01
N ILE A 82 2.29 6.15 8.87
CA ILE A 82 1.54 6.05 7.60
C ILE A 82 1.08 7.45 7.18
N TYR A 83 0.48 8.23 8.07
CA TYR A 83 0.05 9.60 7.79
C TYR A 83 1.21 10.52 7.38
N TYR A 84 2.31 10.47 8.12
CA TYR A 84 3.52 11.22 7.80
C TYR A 84 4.11 10.81 6.45
N SER A 85 4.22 9.51 6.19
CA SER A 85 4.72 8.96 4.93
C SER A 85 3.83 9.36 3.75
N TYR A 86 2.52 9.41 3.95
CA TYR A 86 1.57 9.87 2.95
C TYR A 86 1.76 11.36 2.63
N TYR A 87 1.95 12.20 3.64
CA TYR A 87 2.10 13.64 3.44
C TYR A 87 3.47 14.04 2.89
N HIS A 88 4.53 13.38 3.36
CA HIS A 88 5.91 13.70 2.97
C HIS A 88 6.46 12.85 1.81
N PHE A 89 5.61 12.04 1.16
CA PHE A 89 6.01 11.22 0.02
C PHE A 89 6.64 12.05 -1.11
N ASP A 90 6.08 13.23 -1.41
CA ASP A 90 6.55 14.09 -2.50
C ASP A 90 7.97 14.65 -2.26
N ASN A 91 8.31 15.00 -1.01
CA ASN A 91 9.65 15.47 -0.65
C ASN A 91 10.70 14.38 -0.90
N LEU A 92 10.43 13.16 -0.44
CA LEU A 92 11.34 12.03 -0.63
C LEU A 92 11.51 11.72 -2.12
N HIS A 93 10.41 11.68 -2.86
CA HIS A 93 10.44 11.39 -4.29
C HIS A 93 11.22 12.44 -5.08
N PHE A 94 11.12 13.73 -4.70
CA PHE A 94 11.91 14.80 -5.33
C PHE A 94 13.43 14.57 -5.16
N HIS A 95 13.90 14.28 -3.95
CA HIS A 95 15.33 14.06 -3.72
C HIS A 95 15.88 12.85 -4.50
N VAL A 96 15.11 11.76 -4.52
CA VAL A 96 15.50 10.55 -5.27
C VAL A 96 15.53 10.84 -6.77
N THR A 97 14.48 11.46 -7.33
CA THR A 97 14.44 11.80 -8.76
C THR A 97 15.52 12.80 -9.15
N HIS A 98 15.80 13.79 -8.31
CA HIS A 98 16.88 14.75 -8.53
C HIS A 98 18.25 14.08 -8.56
N PHE A 99 18.50 13.12 -7.65
CA PHE A 99 19.72 12.32 -7.67
C PHE A 99 19.84 11.55 -9.00
N TYR A 100 18.80 10.83 -9.44
CA TYR A 100 18.79 10.13 -10.73
C TYR A 100 18.92 11.05 -11.96
N ALA A 101 18.43 12.28 -11.87
CA ALA A 101 18.59 13.28 -12.92
C ALA A 101 20.07 13.67 -13.08
N GLN A 102 20.83 13.75 -11.98
CA GLN A 102 22.27 14.03 -12.03
C GLN A 102 23.06 12.91 -12.72
N PHE A 103 22.59 11.65 -12.64
CA PHE A 103 23.20 10.52 -13.38
C PHE A 103 22.90 10.51 -14.88
N GLY A 104 22.16 11.49 -15.40
CA GLY A 104 21.99 11.64 -16.85
C GLY A 104 20.75 10.97 -17.43
N THR A 105 19.83 10.47 -16.59
CA THR A 105 18.60 9.82 -17.09
C THR A 105 17.60 10.87 -17.61
N PRO A 106 17.23 10.87 -18.91
CA PRO A 106 16.41 11.94 -19.49
C PRO A 106 15.01 12.00 -18.87
N HIS A 107 14.47 10.84 -18.52
CA HIS A 107 13.19 10.73 -17.83
C HIS A 107 13.21 11.37 -16.43
N ALA A 108 14.25 11.12 -15.63
CA ALA A 108 14.34 11.74 -14.29
C ALA A 108 14.59 13.25 -14.37
N MET A 109 15.33 13.73 -15.38
CA MET A 109 15.48 15.17 -15.64
C MET A 109 14.14 15.82 -15.96
N HIS A 110 13.32 15.20 -16.80
CA HIS A 110 11.96 15.66 -17.10
C HIS A 110 11.10 15.70 -15.83
N MET A 111 11.10 14.61 -15.04
CA MET A 111 10.36 14.54 -13.79
C MET A 111 10.81 15.63 -12.80
N THR A 112 12.12 15.86 -12.68
CA THR A 112 12.68 16.93 -11.84
C THR A 112 12.19 18.30 -12.29
N GLY A 113 12.17 18.56 -13.59
CA GLY A 113 11.59 19.79 -14.15
C GLY A 113 10.11 19.95 -13.80
N GLN A 114 9.32 18.87 -13.89
CA GLN A 114 7.91 18.90 -13.48
C GLN A 114 7.74 19.17 -11.98
N ARG A 115 8.59 18.60 -11.12
CA ARG A 115 8.53 18.85 -9.67
C ARG A 115 8.77 20.32 -9.34
N TYR A 116 9.73 20.97 -10.01
CA TYR A 116 9.95 22.42 -9.88
C TYR A 116 8.80 23.26 -10.48
N LEU A 117 8.17 22.81 -11.56
CA LEU A 117 7.04 23.49 -12.20
C LEU A 117 5.79 23.51 -11.28
N PHE A 118 5.50 22.39 -10.64
CA PHE A 118 4.34 22.24 -9.76
C PHE A 118 4.61 22.56 -8.29
N GLY A 119 5.87 22.66 -7.88
CA GLY A 119 6.25 22.83 -6.47
C GLY A 119 5.98 21.57 -5.63
N LYS A 120 6.12 20.37 -6.21
CA LYS A 120 5.88 19.11 -5.50
C LYS A 120 7.16 18.65 -4.80
N GLY A 121 7.21 18.87 -3.50
CA GLY A 121 8.34 18.49 -2.65
C GLY A 121 9.53 19.46 -2.66
N VAL A 122 9.37 20.58 -3.37
CA VAL A 122 10.33 21.68 -3.49
C VAL A 122 9.56 22.97 -3.77
N ASP A 123 10.12 24.12 -3.44
CA ASP A 123 9.53 25.40 -3.82
C ASP A 123 9.41 25.54 -5.34
N ARG A 124 8.29 26.10 -5.77
CA ARG A 124 8.00 26.28 -7.19
C ARG A 124 9.00 27.26 -7.82
N ASN A 125 9.72 26.78 -8.83
CA ASN A 125 10.72 27.57 -9.54
C ASN A 125 10.70 27.27 -11.05
N MET A 126 10.08 28.17 -11.83
CA MET A 126 9.91 27.98 -13.26
C MET A 126 11.24 28.03 -14.02
N ASP A 127 12.16 28.90 -13.62
CA ASP A 127 13.46 29.06 -14.27
C ASP A 127 14.30 27.77 -14.14
N GLN A 128 14.25 27.14 -12.96
CA GLN A 128 14.91 25.85 -12.76
C GLN A 128 14.20 24.72 -13.53
N ALA A 129 12.86 24.72 -13.55
CA ALA A 129 12.10 23.75 -14.34
C ALA A 129 12.51 23.79 -15.83
N MET A 130 12.59 24.98 -16.42
CA MET A 130 12.98 25.17 -17.82
C MET A 130 14.42 24.70 -18.09
N ARG A 131 15.35 24.93 -17.16
CA ARG A 131 16.73 24.42 -17.29
C ARG A 131 16.77 22.89 -17.30
N TRP A 132 16.01 22.24 -16.42
CA TRP A 132 15.94 20.77 -16.38
C TRP A 132 15.26 20.20 -17.63
N PHE A 133 14.21 20.85 -18.13
CA PHE A 133 13.60 20.44 -19.39
C PHE A 133 14.55 20.61 -20.57
N LYS A 134 15.41 21.64 -20.59
CA LYS A 134 16.47 21.77 -21.58
C LYS A 134 17.43 20.58 -21.54
N TYR A 135 17.97 20.24 -20.37
CA TYR A 135 18.89 19.09 -20.27
C TYR A 135 18.23 17.78 -20.71
N ALA A 136 16.95 17.58 -20.38
CA ALA A 136 16.20 16.41 -20.83
C ALA A 136 15.95 16.42 -22.35
N ALA A 137 15.62 17.57 -22.92
CA ALA A 137 15.41 17.76 -24.36
C ALA A 137 16.71 17.55 -25.16
N ASP A 138 17.84 18.04 -24.66
CA ASP A 138 19.17 17.85 -25.24
C ASP A 138 19.56 16.36 -25.27
N LYS A 139 18.99 15.55 -24.36
CA LYS A 139 19.13 14.09 -24.33
C LYS A 139 18.04 13.35 -25.12
N GLY A 140 17.18 14.07 -25.84
CA GLY A 140 16.13 13.50 -26.69
C GLY A 140 14.86 13.08 -25.96
N HIS A 141 14.52 13.68 -24.81
CA HIS A 141 13.25 13.38 -24.14
C HIS A 141 12.09 14.19 -24.76
N PRO A 142 11.12 13.56 -25.42
CA PRO A 142 10.14 14.28 -26.24
C PRO A 142 9.16 15.13 -25.42
N HIS A 143 8.66 14.62 -24.28
CA HIS A 143 7.82 15.44 -23.39
C HIS A 143 8.57 16.62 -22.76
N ALA A 144 9.90 16.54 -22.63
CA ALA A 144 10.67 17.67 -22.10
C ALA A 144 10.85 18.75 -23.15
N ALA A 145 11.09 18.36 -24.41
CA ALA A 145 11.10 19.27 -25.55
C ALA A 145 9.76 20.03 -25.67
N HIS A 146 8.62 19.32 -25.52
CA HIS A 146 7.31 19.94 -25.48
C HIS A 146 7.18 20.98 -24.36
N ASN A 147 7.47 20.59 -23.11
CA ASN A 147 7.34 21.48 -21.95
C ASN A 147 8.25 22.71 -22.04
N LEU A 148 9.46 22.53 -22.57
CA LEU A 148 10.40 23.61 -22.77
C LEU A 148 9.89 24.61 -23.82
N ALA A 149 9.40 24.11 -24.96
CA ALA A 149 8.86 24.95 -26.02
C ALA A 149 7.60 25.69 -25.59
N VAL A 150 6.66 25.02 -24.93
CA VAL A 150 5.47 25.66 -24.36
C VAL A 150 5.85 26.70 -23.32
N GLY A 151 6.82 26.41 -22.45
CA GLY A 151 7.31 27.36 -21.47
C GLY A 151 7.92 28.62 -22.10
N HIS A 152 8.68 28.45 -23.19
CA HIS A 152 9.20 29.58 -23.97
C HIS A 152 8.07 30.41 -24.60
N LEU A 153 7.06 29.76 -25.20
CA LEU A 153 5.89 30.43 -25.79
C LEU A 153 5.02 31.16 -24.76
N GLN A 154 5.01 30.70 -23.51
CA GLN A 154 4.34 31.36 -22.39
C GLN A 154 5.13 32.56 -21.83
N GLY A 155 6.35 32.82 -22.33
CA GLY A 155 7.19 33.94 -21.91
C GLY A 155 8.06 33.67 -20.68
N TYR A 156 8.24 32.41 -20.28
CA TYR A 156 9.17 32.08 -19.19
C TYR A 156 10.62 32.26 -19.62
N LYS A 157 11.47 32.53 -18.64
CA LYS A 157 12.91 32.68 -18.85
C LYS A 157 13.52 31.31 -19.18
N THR A 158 13.62 31.06 -20.47
CA THR A 158 14.20 29.87 -21.07
C THR A 158 15.54 30.22 -21.72
N ALA A 159 16.35 29.22 -22.03
CA ALA A 159 17.59 29.42 -22.77
C ALA A 159 17.39 29.31 -24.29
N LEU A 160 16.14 29.48 -24.74
CA LEU A 160 15.75 29.59 -26.15
C LEU A 160 15.58 31.07 -26.45
N SER A 161 16.09 31.49 -27.61
CA SER A 161 16.00 32.89 -28.04
C SER A 161 14.88 33.09 -29.04
N ASP A 162 14.65 32.10 -29.91
CA ASP A 162 13.76 32.26 -31.04
C ASP A 162 12.55 31.33 -30.97
N ARG A 163 11.42 31.88 -31.42
CA ARG A 163 10.16 31.15 -31.58
C ARG A 163 10.30 29.96 -32.55
N GLU A 164 11.22 30.05 -33.51
CA GLU A 164 11.54 28.95 -34.43
C GLU A 164 12.19 27.75 -33.75
N GLU A 165 13.07 27.97 -32.77
CA GLU A 165 13.68 26.88 -32.01
C GLU A 165 12.62 26.12 -31.18
N ALA A 166 11.70 26.86 -30.56
CA ALA A 166 10.56 26.27 -29.86
C ALA A 166 9.67 25.44 -30.81
N ARG A 167 9.47 25.90 -32.04
CA ARG A 167 8.74 25.14 -33.08
C ARG A 167 9.46 23.85 -33.44
N GLY A 168 10.79 23.89 -33.60
CA GLY A 168 11.62 22.71 -33.87
C GLY A 168 11.49 21.66 -32.77
N LEU A 169 11.52 22.09 -31.50
CA LEU A 169 11.32 21.21 -30.35
C LEU A 169 9.92 20.59 -30.30
N LEU A 170 8.88 21.36 -30.64
CA LEU A 170 7.52 20.83 -30.72
C LEU A 170 7.36 19.82 -31.86
N ARG A 171 7.98 20.06 -33.02
CA ARG A 171 7.99 19.10 -34.13
C ARG A 171 8.66 17.79 -33.72
N TYR A 172 9.83 17.88 -33.09
CA TYR A 172 10.53 16.72 -32.54
C TYR A 172 9.64 15.93 -31.56
N ALA A 173 8.97 16.61 -30.63
CA ALA A 173 8.08 15.96 -29.68
C ALA A 173 6.88 15.27 -30.38
N ALA A 174 6.28 15.92 -31.38
CA ALA A 174 5.18 15.37 -32.16
C ALA A 174 5.59 14.11 -32.95
N GLU A 175 6.76 14.13 -33.59
CA GLU A 175 7.32 12.97 -34.32
C GLU A 175 7.60 11.78 -33.40
N ASN A 176 7.87 12.04 -32.12
CA ASN A 176 8.10 11.01 -31.09
C ASN A 176 6.81 10.63 -30.32
N GLY A 177 5.63 10.99 -30.83
CA GLY A 177 4.34 10.53 -30.29
C GLY A 177 3.77 11.35 -29.13
N VAL A 178 4.22 12.60 -28.95
CA VAL A 178 3.62 13.52 -27.96
C VAL A 178 2.45 14.26 -28.60
N ASP A 179 1.24 13.77 -28.37
CA ASP A 179 0.01 14.35 -28.92
C ASP A 179 -0.22 15.81 -28.48
N GLU A 180 0.19 16.16 -27.25
CA GLU A 180 0.12 17.52 -26.75
C GLU A 180 0.98 18.48 -27.58
N ALA A 181 2.06 17.99 -28.19
CA ALA A 181 2.92 18.79 -29.06
C ALA A 181 2.25 19.11 -30.39
N ILE A 182 1.48 18.17 -30.96
CA ILE A 182 0.68 18.41 -32.17
C ILE A 182 -0.34 19.53 -31.92
N ASN A 183 -1.02 19.47 -30.77
CA ASN A 183 -1.98 20.50 -30.37
C ASN A 183 -1.31 21.87 -30.16
N ALA A 184 -0.12 21.89 -29.55
CA ALA A 184 0.66 23.12 -29.39
C ALA A 184 1.12 23.69 -30.75
N LEU A 185 1.54 22.85 -31.71
CA LEU A 185 1.86 23.27 -33.07
C LEU A 185 0.64 23.85 -33.80
N SER A 186 -0.51 23.19 -33.71
CA SER A 186 -1.75 23.69 -34.31
C SER A 186 -2.15 25.05 -33.75
N LYS A 187 -2.03 25.26 -32.43
CA LYS A 187 -2.26 26.58 -31.80
C LYS A 187 -1.25 27.64 -32.26
N MET A 188 -0.01 27.23 -32.50
CA MET A 188 1.06 28.10 -32.96
C MET A 188 0.87 28.49 -34.45
N CYS A 189 0.29 27.60 -35.25
CA CYS A 189 0.14 27.70 -36.71
C CYS A 189 -1.25 27.20 -37.17
N PRO A 190 -2.32 27.98 -36.97
CA PRO A 190 -3.70 27.52 -37.16
C PRO A 190 -4.07 27.14 -38.60
N ASN A 191 -3.35 27.65 -39.60
CA ASN A 191 -3.63 27.42 -41.02
C ASN A 191 -2.52 26.65 -41.76
N GLY A 192 -1.57 26.04 -41.03
CA GLY A 192 -0.39 25.41 -41.62
C GLY A 192 0.69 26.40 -42.09
N GLU A 193 0.43 27.71 -41.98
CA GLU A 193 1.38 28.77 -42.29
C GLU A 193 2.09 29.24 -41.02
N CYS A 194 3.31 28.72 -40.86
CA CYS A 194 4.40 29.24 -40.04
C CYS A 194 5.73 28.82 -40.69
#